data_AF-A0A2E3BEH3-F1
#
_entry.id   AF-A0A2E3BEH3-F1
#
_cell.length_a   1.000
_cell.length_b   1.000
_cell.length_c   1.000
_cell.angle_alpha   90.00
_cell.angle_beta   90.00
_cell.angle_gamma   90.00
#
_symmetry.space_group_name_H-M   'P 1'
#
loop_
_entity.id
_entity.type
_entity.pdbx_description
1 polymer ?
#
loop_
_entity_poly.entity_id
_entity_poly.type
_entity_poly.pdbx_seq_one_letter_code
_entity_poly.pdbx_strand_id
1 'polypeptide(L)'
;MKHLILLSIFLLMACSNINASNQAYDEAYDYHTLLSSLLSVNENKYTYLDTNDENKPDSLKLFKELERIYSRNIEPDQPNGQTSEKRLKVIMYFSFYAQIKNSGAFQEYLAEDLMPIFLNNMDSFSATMKELPFLIDSNCNRLNAYFGHEGKNKEKKRYFVTHNVQALTQHLNEDQRAVCMSNFELGF
;
A
#
# COMPACT_ATOMS: atom_id res chain seq x y z
N MET A 1 -2.41 50.16 9.62
CA MET A 1 -1.50 49.68 8.55
C MET A 1 -0.18 49.10 9.07
N LYS A 2 0.51 49.68 10.06
CA LYS A 2 1.76 49.10 10.63
C LYS A 2 1.60 47.69 11.23
N HIS A 3 0.46 47.38 11.85
CA HIS A 3 0.21 46.05 12.44
C HIS A 3 -0.12 44.96 11.41
N LEU A 4 -0.57 45.31 10.20
CA LEU A 4 -0.85 44.34 9.15
C LEU A 4 0.45 43.74 8.57
N ILE A 5 1.49 44.57 8.45
CA ILE A 5 2.80 44.18 7.90
C ILE A 5 3.54 43.22 8.85
N LEU A 6 3.41 43.42 10.16
CA LEU A 6 4.00 42.53 11.18
C LEU A 6 3.37 41.14 11.18
N LEU A 7 2.07 41.02 10.89
CA LEU A 7 1.39 39.73 10.81
C LEU A 7 1.81 38.93 9.56
N SER A 8 2.08 39.62 8.45
CA SER A 8 2.56 39.01 7.20
C SER A 8 3.96 38.41 7.33
N ILE A 9 4.84 39.04 8.13
CA ILE A 9 6.22 38.57 8.35
C ILE A 9 6.24 37.30 9.21
N PHE A 10 5.35 37.19 10.21
CA PHE A 10 5.22 35.96 11.02
C PHE A 10 4.68 34.77 10.23
N LEU A 11 3.74 35.01 9.29
CA LEU A 11 3.24 33.98 8.38
C LEU A 11 4.31 33.49 7.39
N LEU A 12 5.20 34.38 6.93
CA LEU A 12 6.31 34.00 6.05
C LEU A 12 7.44 33.25 6.77
N MET A 13 7.66 33.51 8.07
CA MET A 13 8.61 32.74 8.89
C MET A 13 8.11 31.33 9.22
N ALA A 14 6.79 31.10 9.30
CA ALA A 14 6.23 29.77 9.48
C ALA A 14 6.42 28.85 8.26
N CYS A 15 6.57 29.43 7.06
CA CYS A 15 6.75 28.67 5.81
C CYS A 15 8.22 28.45 5.42
N SER A 16 9.19 29.10 6.08
CA SER A 16 10.60 29.07 5.66
C SER A 16 11.43 27.95 6.31
N ASN A 17 10.83 27.12 7.16
CA ASN A 17 11.51 25.97 7.80
C ASN A 17 11.11 24.59 7.25
N ILE A 18 10.43 24.52 6.10
CA ILE A 18 10.24 23.26 5.37
C ILE A 18 11.32 23.13 4.29
N ASN A 19 12.58 23.31 4.68
CA ASN A 19 13.67 22.57 4.06
C ASN A 19 13.90 21.33 4.92
N ALA A 20 12.87 20.47 5.02
CA ALA A 20 13.15 19.05 5.17
C ALA A 20 14.00 18.74 3.94
N SER A 21 15.30 18.53 4.12
CA SER A 21 16.14 18.04 3.04
C SER A 21 15.44 16.79 2.54
N ASN A 22 14.84 16.86 1.35
CA ASN A 22 14.29 15.69 0.69
C ASN A 22 15.51 14.83 0.43
N GLN A 23 15.80 13.94 1.39
CA GLN A 23 16.72 12.85 1.23
C GLN A 23 16.27 12.20 -0.07
N ALA A 24 17.16 12.20 -1.08
CA ALA A 24 16.82 11.78 -2.42
C ALA A 24 16.07 10.46 -2.31
N TYR A 25 14.83 10.47 -2.80
CA TYR A 25 13.94 9.32 -2.71
C TYR A 25 14.66 8.10 -3.30
N ASP A 26 14.86 7.08 -2.48
CA ASP A 26 15.46 5.83 -2.89
C ASP A 26 14.40 4.73 -2.82
N GLU A 27 14.01 4.21 -3.98
CA GLU A 27 13.05 3.11 -4.09
C GLU A 27 13.57 1.84 -3.41
N ALA A 28 14.88 1.61 -3.39
CA ALA A 28 15.47 0.47 -2.69
C ALA A 28 15.22 0.54 -1.18
N TYR A 29 15.11 1.74 -0.63
CA TYR A 29 14.79 1.95 0.77
C TYR A 29 13.36 1.52 1.12
N ASP A 30 12.39 1.72 0.22
CA ASP A 30 10.99 1.34 0.44
C ASP A 30 10.85 -0.19 0.51
N TYR A 31 11.39 -0.89 -0.48
CA TYR A 31 11.46 -2.35 -0.48
C TYR A 31 12.21 -2.88 0.74
N HIS A 32 13.39 -2.32 1.03
CA HIS A 32 14.19 -2.74 2.17
C HIS A 32 13.41 -2.59 3.48
N THR A 33 12.72 -1.47 3.68
CA THR A 33 11.94 -1.21 4.92
C THR A 33 10.75 -2.14 5.03
N LEU A 34 9.98 -2.35 3.95
CA LEU A 34 8.82 -3.23 3.92
C LEU A 34 9.22 -4.70 4.16
N LEU A 35 10.24 -5.19 3.45
CA LEU A 35 10.75 -6.56 3.60
C LEU A 35 11.41 -6.76 4.97
N SER A 36 12.15 -5.78 5.47
CA SER A 36 12.75 -5.85 6.80
C SER A 36 11.68 -5.99 7.88
N SER A 37 10.60 -5.21 7.76
CA SER A 37 9.45 -5.28 8.65
C SER A 37 8.72 -6.63 8.57
N LEU A 38 8.53 -7.18 7.36
CA LEU A 38 7.98 -8.52 7.16
C LEU A 38 8.79 -9.58 7.91
N LEU A 39 10.11 -9.56 7.75
CA LEU A 39 11.02 -10.56 8.30
C LEU A 39 11.42 -10.29 9.75
N SER A 40 10.96 -9.20 10.37
CA SER A 40 11.38 -8.79 11.71
C SER A 40 12.91 -8.66 11.82
N VAL A 41 13.55 -8.19 10.74
CA VAL A 41 14.98 -7.85 10.72
C VAL A 41 15.13 -6.34 10.81
N ASN A 42 16.22 -5.86 11.44
CA ASN A 42 16.48 -4.43 11.67
C ASN A 42 15.43 -3.72 12.55
N GLU A 43 14.74 -4.44 13.45
CA GLU A 43 13.81 -3.84 14.42
C GLU A 43 14.50 -2.83 15.34
N ASN A 44 15.83 -2.96 15.54
CA ASN A 44 16.66 -2.00 16.27
C ASN A 44 16.68 -0.57 15.67
N LYS A 45 16.25 -0.39 14.41
CA LYS A 45 16.10 0.94 13.80
C LYS A 45 14.89 1.70 14.38
N TYR A 46 13.87 0.97 14.82
CA TYR A 46 12.62 1.52 15.31
C TYR A 46 12.49 1.19 16.79
N THR A 47 13.29 1.86 17.63
CA THR A 47 13.27 1.72 19.08
C THR A 47 13.16 3.07 19.79
N TYR A 48 12.78 3.01 21.07
CA TYR A 48 12.87 4.10 22.04
C TYR A 48 13.52 3.59 23.33
N LEU A 49 14.08 4.50 24.14
CA LEU A 49 14.56 4.18 25.49
C LEU A 49 13.40 4.29 26.47
N ASP A 50 13.15 3.24 27.24
CA ASP A 50 12.17 3.28 28.31
C ASP A 50 12.72 3.98 29.57
N THR A 51 11.94 3.99 30.65
CA THR A 51 12.32 4.63 31.92
C THR A 51 13.53 3.97 32.61
N ASN A 52 13.97 2.81 32.14
CA ASN A 52 15.11 2.06 32.66
C ASN A 52 16.31 2.11 31.69
N ASP A 53 16.30 3.02 30.71
CA ASP A 53 17.29 3.12 29.63
C ASP A 53 17.40 1.84 28.77
N GLU A 54 16.36 1.00 28.74
CA GLU A 54 16.31 -0.18 27.88
C GLU A 54 15.72 0.17 26.52
N ASN A 55 16.37 -0.29 25.45
CA ASN A 55 15.81 -0.18 24.11
C ASN A 55 14.59 -1.09 23.96
N LYS A 56 13.42 -0.49 23.69
CA LYS A 56 12.17 -1.19 23.39
C LYS A 56 11.75 -0.93 21.95
N PRO A 57 11.12 -1.92 21.27
CA PRO A 57 10.55 -1.71 19.95
C PRO A 57 9.50 -0.58 19.94
N ASP A 58 9.60 0.30 18.96
CA ASP A 58 8.66 1.38 18.70
C ASP A 58 7.78 1.02 17.51
N SER A 59 6.72 0.25 17.80
CA SER A 59 5.76 -0.20 16.78
C SER A 59 5.03 0.97 16.10
N LEU A 60 4.83 2.09 16.80
CA LEU A 60 4.20 3.28 16.24
C LEU A 60 5.12 3.97 15.23
N LYS A 61 6.42 4.07 15.54
CA LYS A 61 7.41 4.65 14.62
C LYS A 61 7.60 3.78 13.37
N LEU A 62 7.62 2.46 13.52
CA LEU A 62 7.61 1.55 12.38
C LEU A 62 6.34 1.70 11.55
N PHE A 63 5.17 1.72 12.19
CA PHE A 63 3.89 1.91 11.50
C PHE A 63 3.86 3.21 10.69
N LYS A 64 4.24 4.34 11.28
CA LYS A 64 4.29 5.65 10.58
C LYS A 64 5.23 5.64 9.38
N GLU A 65 6.35 4.94 9.47
CA GLU A 65 7.26 4.83 8.33
C GLU A 65 6.67 3.96 7.22
N LEU A 66 6.00 2.85 7.56
CA LEU A 66 5.28 2.04 6.58
C LEU A 66 4.12 2.80 5.95
N GLU A 67 3.36 3.57 6.74
CA GLU A 67 2.26 4.41 6.26
C GLU A 67 2.80 5.46 5.27
N ARG A 68 3.92 6.12 5.60
CA ARG A 68 4.60 7.06 4.69
C ARG A 68 5.01 6.40 3.37
N ILE A 69 5.53 5.17 3.42
CA ILE A 69 5.89 4.42 2.21
C ILE A 69 4.62 4.10 1.41
N TYR A 70 3.57 3.61 2.06
CA TYR A 70 2.29 3.28 1.43
C TYR A 70 1.68 4.50 0.71
N SER A 71 1.47 5.60 1.43
CA SER A 71 0.84 6.82 0.88
C SER A 71 1.61 7.40 -0.29
N ARG A 72 2.94 7.27 -0.32
CA ARG A 72 3.75 7.72 -1.46
C ARG A 72 3.56 6.82 -2.69
N ASN A 73 3.44 5.51 -2.49
CA ASN A 73 3.41 4.55 -3.59
C ASN A 73 2.01 4.36 -4.18
N ILE A 74 0.95 4.70 -3.44
CA ILE A 74 -0.44 4.58 -3.90
C ILE A 74 -0.79 5.60 -5.01
N GLU A 75 -0.11 6.74 -5.01
CA GLU A 75 -0.28 7.77 -6.04
C GLU A 75 0.30 7.31 -7.38
N PRO A 76 -0.40 7.53 -8.51
CA PRO A 76 0.16 7.29 -9.84
C PRO A 76 1.42 8.10 -10.10
N ASP A 77 2.41 7.51 -10.78
CA ASP A 77 3.69 8.14 -11.13
C ASP A 77 3.94 8.19 -12.64
N GLN A 78 2.99 7.75 -13.46
CA GLN A 78 3.05 7.83 -14.91
C GLN A 78 2.15 8.95 -15.46
N PRO A 79 2.52 9.57 -16.61
CA PRO A 79 1.77 10.71 -17.19
C PRO A 79 0.31 10.42 -17.55
N ASN A 80 -0.05 9.15 -17.74
CA ASN A 80 -1.40 8.69 -18.08
C ASN A 80 -2.23 8.31 -16.84
N GLY A 81 -1.75 8.60 -15.63
CA GLY A 81 -2.41 8.22 -14.38
C GLY A 81 -2.23 6.74 -14.02
N GLN A 82 -1.32 6.02 -14.69
CA GLN A 82 -0.95 4.65 -14.33
C GLN A 82 0.11 4.62 -13.24
N THR A 83 0.21 3.46 -12.62
CA THR A 83 1.19 3.14 -11.60
C THR A 83 2.31 2.37 -12.28
N SER A 84 3.56 2.82 -12.13
CA SER A 84 4.72 2.08 -12.62
C SER A 84 4.77 0.70 -11.98
N GLU A 85 5.36 -0.26 -12.70
CA GLU A 85 5.54 -1.63 -12.21
C GLU A 85 6.21 -1.66 -10.83
N LYS A 86 7.15 -0.74 -10.60
CA LYS A 86 7.87 -0.61 -9.34
C LYS A 86 6.95 -0.24 -8.17
N ARG A 87 6.11 0.78 -8.33
CA ARG A 87 5.13 1.18 -7.31
C ARG A 87 4.06 0.12 -7.12
N LEU A 88 3.62 -0.47 -8.23
CA LEU A 88 2.62 -1.54 -8.23
C LEU A 88 3.07 -2.73 -7.38
N LYS A 89 4.32 -3.17 -7.55
CA LYS A 89 4.93 -4.20 -6.71
C LYS A 89 4.93 -3.80 -5.24
N VAL A 90 5.32 -2.57 -4.87
CA VAL A 90 5.27 -2.09 -3.47
C VAL A 90 3.84 -2.18 -2.90
N ILE A 91 2.84 -1.68 -3.63
CA ILE A 91 1.43 -1.75 -3.22
C ILE A 91 1.00 -3.21 -3.01
N MET A 92 1.36 -4.10 -3.94
CA MET A 92 1.01 -5.51 -3.84
C MET A 92 1.72 -6.23 -2.68
N TYR A 93 2.94 -5.82 -2.34
CA TYR A 93 3.62 -6.27 -1.12
C TYR A 93 2.92 -5.77 0.15
N PHE A 94 2.29 -4.60 0.14
CA PHE A 94 1.47 -4.16 1.28
C PHE A 94 0.27 -5.07 1.50
N SER A 95 -0.35 -5.62 0.46
CA SER A 95 -1.38 -6.67 0.63
C SER A 95 -0.83 -7.89 1.35
N PHE A 96 0.35 -8.35 0.96
CA PHE A 96 1.01 -9.47 1.62
C PHE A 96 1.42 -9.14 3.07
N TYR A 97 1.98 -7.96 3.31
CA TYR A 97 2.27 -7.45 4.66
C TYR A 97 1.03 -7.41 5.55
N ALA A 98 -0.07 -6.85 5.03
CA ALA A 98 -1.32 -6.71 5.75
C ALA A 98 -1.91 -8.06 6.15
N GLN A 99 -1.75 -9.08 5.30
CA GLN A 99 -2.14 -10.46 5.60
C GLN A 99 -1.21 -11.10 6.64
N ILE A 100 0.10 -11.10 6.40
CA ILE A 100 1.09 -11.80 7.25
C ILE A 100 1.20 -11.20 8.65
N LYS A 101 1.18 -9.86 8.77
CA LYS A 101 1.24 -9.16 10.06
C LYS A 101 -0.13 -8.89 10.66
N ASN A 102 -1.21 -9.33 10.01
CA ASN A 102 -2.60 -9.05 10.40
C ASN A 102 -2.85 -7.56 10.69
N SER A 103 -2.33 -6.68 9.84
CA SER A 103 -2.39 -5.24 10.06
C SER A 103 -3.75 -4.68 9.62
N GLY A 104 -4.66 -4.45 10.56
CA GLY A 104 -5.99 -3.88 10.30
C GLY A 104 -5.98 -2.59 9.47
N ALA A 105 -5.10 -1.64 9.81
CA ALA A 105 -5.00 -0.36 9.09
C ALA A 105 -4.70 -0.54 7.59
N PHE A 106 -3.63 -1.26 7.24
CA PHE A 106 -3.33 -1.55 5.82
C PHE A 106 -4.38 -2.44 5.15
N GLN A 107 -5.04 -3.35 5.89
CA GLN A 107 -6.16 -4.11 5.34
C GLN A 107 -7.33 -3.22 4.94
N GLU A 108 -7.60 -2.15 5.71
CA GLU A 108 -8.62 -1.14 5.40
C GLU A 108 -8.21 -0.27 4.22
N TYR A 109 -7.01 0.32 4.23
CA TYR A 109 -6.52 1.15 3.13
C TYR A 109 -6.59 0.41 1.79
N LEU A 110 -6.08 -0.82 1.75
CA LEU A 110 -6.06 -1.63 0.52
C LEU A 110 -7.46 -2.08 0.06
N ALA A 111 -8.43 -2.22 0.98
CA ALA A 111 -9.79 -2.57 0.59
C ALA A 111 -10.45 -1.45 -0.22
N GLU A 112 -10.04 -0.19 -0.02
CA GLU A 112 -10.50 0.96 -0.80
C GLU A 112 -9.62 1.19 -2.05
N ASP A 113 -8.30 1.21 -1.86
CA ASP A 113 -7.37 1.71 -2.88
C ASP A 113 -7.03 0.68 -3.98
N LEU A 114 -6.98 -0.61 -3.66
CA LEU A 114 -6.40 -1.62 -4.56
C LEU A 114 -7.26 -1.86 -5.81
N MET A 115 -8.59 -1.75 -5.70
CA MET A 115 -9.50 -1.99 -6.81
C MET A 115 -9.35 -0.92 -7.92
N PRO A 116 -9.41 0.40 -7.65
CA PRO A 116 -9.08 1.42 -8.64
C PRO A 116 -7.72 1.23 -9.31
N ILE A 117 -6.70 0.85 -8.53
CA ILE A 117 -5.35 0.61 -9.06
C ILE A 117 -5.33 -0.58 -10.00
N PHE A 118 -5.98 -1.68 -9.65
CA PHE A 118 -6.16 -2.82 -10.55
C PHE A 118 -6.85 -2.39 -11.85
N LEU A 119 -7.97 -1.66 -11.77
CA LEU A 119 -8.74 -1.25 -12.96
C LEU A 119 -7.91 -0.38 -13.92
N ASN A 120 -7.00 0.46 -13.40
CA ASN A 120 -6.12 1.31 -14.20
C ASN A 120 -4.87 0.59 -14.73
N ASN A 121 -4.51 -0.57 -14.16
CA ASN A 121 -3.26 -1.28 -14.41
C ASN A 121 -3.46 -2.79 -14.66
N MET A 122 -4.62 -3.20 -15.20
CA MET A 122 -5.04 -4.62 -15.21
C MET A 122 -3.97 -5.58 -15.77
N ASP A 123 -3.32 -5.20 -16.86
CA ASP A 123 -2.28 -6.02 -17.50
C ASP A 123 -1.06 -6.21 -16.60
N SER A 124 -0.44 -5.11 -16.18
CA SER A 124 0.72 -5.10 -15.28
C SER A 124 0.42 -5.76 -13.93
N PHE A 125 -0.82 -5.63 -13.43
CA PHE A 125 -1.25 -6.26 -12.17
C PHE A 125 -1.22 -7.79 -12.29
N SER A 126 -1.83 -8.34 -13.35
CA SER A 126 -1.82 -9.78 -13.60
C SER A 126 -0.41 -10.29 -13.92
N ALA A 127 0.39 -9.51 -14.66
CA ALA A 127 1.78 -9.85 -14.96
C ALA A 127 2.66 -9.90 -13.69
N THR A 128 2.50 -8.94 -12.77
CA THR A 128 3.23 -8.92 -11.50
C THR A 128 2.87 -10.12 -10.63
N MET A 129 1.59 -10.50 -10.58
CA MET A 129 1.16 -11.71 -9.87
C MET A 129 1.76 -12.99 -10.46
N LYS A 130 1.95 -13.06 -11.78
CA LYS A 130 2.64 -14.18 -12.43
C LYS A 130 4.11 -14.25 -12.03
N GLU A 131 4.80 -13.11 -12.01
CA GLU A 131 6.21 -13.00 -11.64
C GLU A 131 6.44 -13.34 -10.16
N LEU A 132 5.52 -12.93 -9.29
CA LEU A 132 5.60 -13.08 -7.83
C LEU A 132 4.37 -13.85 -7.29
N PRO A 133 4.29 -15.18 -7.48
CA PRO A 133 3.08 -15.95 -7.19
C PRO A 133 2.63 -15.92 -5.73
N PHE A 134 3.55 -15.69 -4.79
CA PHE A 134 3.22 -15.57 -3.36
C PHE A 134 2.37 -14.32 -3.05
N LEU A 135 2.25 -13.37 -3.98
CA LEU A 135 1.40 -12.18 -3.84
C LEU A 135 -0.06 -12.46 -4.28
N ILE A 136 -0.35 -13.58 -4.94
CA ILE A 136 -1.66 -13.81 -5.55
C ILE A 136 -2.78 -13.83 -4.50
N ASP A 137 -2.63 -14.67 -3.47
CA ASP A 137 -3.68 -14.84 -2.47
C ASP A 137 -3.99 -13.52 -1.76
N SER A 138 -2.95 -12.84 -1.25
CA SER A 138 -3.10 -11.57 -0.53
C SER A 138 -3.78 -10.49 -1.37
N ASN A 139 -3.41 -10.34 -2.65
CA ASN A 139 -3.96 -9.32 -3.52
C ASN A 139 -5.37 -9.65 -3.99
N CYS A 140 -5.66 -10.90 -4.36
CA CYS A 140 -7.01 -11.31 -4.73
C CYS A 140 -7.98 -11.24 -3.52
N ASN A 141 -7.49 -11.58 -2.33
CA ASN A 141 -8.23 -11.40 -1.08
C ASN A 141 -8.59 -9.93 -0.81
N ARG A 142 -7.61 -9.01 -0.94
CA ARG A 142 -7.84 -7.58 -0.75
C ARG A 142 -8.73 -6.97 -1.83
N LEU A 143 -8.59 -7.38 -3.09
CA LEU A 143 -9.52 -6.98 -4.16
C LEU A 143 -10.96 -7.44 -3.86
N ASN A 144 -11.17 -8.64 -3.31
CA ASN A 144 -12.50 -9.08 -2.90
C ASN A 144 -13.06 -8.29 -1.72
N ALA A 145 -12.20 -7.81 -0.80
CA ALA A 145 -12.63 -6.99 0.34
C ALA A 145 -13.32 -5.68 -0.07
N TYR A 146 -12.99 -5.12 -1.24
CA TYR A 146 -13.65 -3.94 -1.82
C TYR A 146 -15.18 -4.06 -1.91
N PHE A 147 -15.70 -5.28 -2.12
CA PHE A 147 -17.13 -5.53 -2.27
C PHE A 147 -17.90 -5.68 -0.95
N GLY A 148 -17.19 -5.65 0.19
CA GLY A 148 -17.80 -5.68 1.52
C GLY A 148 -17.36 -4.52 2.41
N HIS A 149 -16.39 -3.72 1.95
CA HIS A 149 -15.83 -2.62 2.71
C HIS A 149 -16.91 -1.59 3.06
N GLU A 150 -17.12 -1.39 4.36
CA GLU A 150 -18.17 -0.51 4.91
C GLU A 150 -19.60 -0.78 4.37
N GLY A 151 -19.88 -2.02 3.93
CA GLY A 151 -21.16 -2.39 3.33
C GLY A 151 -21.42 -1.80 1.93
N LYS A 152 -20.38 -1.26 1.28
CA LYS A 152 -20.45 -0.67 -0.06
C LYS A 152 -20.11 -1.70 -1.14
N ASN A 153 -20.49 -1.41 -2.39
CA ASN A 153 -20.08 -2.11 -3.62
C ASN A 153 -20.47 -3.60 -3.73
N LYS A 154 -21.24 -4.16 -2.80
CA LYS A 154 -21.63 -5.58 -2.82
C LYS A 154 -22.28 -5.99 -4.13
N GLU A 155 -23.13 -5.14 -4.68
CA GLU A 155 -23.81 -5.31 -5.96
C GLU A 155 -22.86 -5.35 -7.16
N LYS A 156 -21.65 -4.76 -7.04
CA LYS A 156 -20.65 -4.72 -8.11
C LYS A 156 -19.81 -6.00 -8.21
N LYS A 157 -19.81 -6.86 -7.18
CA LYS A 157 -19.02 -8.10 -7.16
C LYS A 157 -19.33 -8.99 -8.35
N ARG A 158 -20.61 -9.22 -8.63
CA ARG A 158 -21.04 -10.03 -9.77
C ARG A 158 -20.52 -9.46 -11.08
N TYR A 159 -20.66 -8.14 -11.27
CA TYR A 159 -20.16 -7.47 -12.47
C TYR A 159 -18.65 -7.67 -12.63
N PHE A 160 -17.87 -7.46 -11.57
CA PHE A 160 -16.42 -7.67 -11.58
C PHE A 160 -16.03 -9.09 -11.95
N VAL A 161 -16.66 -10.10 -11.33
CA VAL A 161 -16.38 -11.51 -11.61
C VAL A 161 -16.71 -11.87 -13.07
N THR A 162 -17.74 -11.27 -13.66
CA THR A 162 -18.12 -11.54 -15.05
C THR A 162 -17.25 -10.80 -16.07
N HIS A 163 -16.78 -9.58 -15.77
CA HIS A 163 -16.17 -8.70 -16.78
C HIS A 163 -14.68 -8.41 -16.56
N ASN A 164 -14.18 -8.47 -15.32
CA ASN A 164 -12.82 -8.05 -14.97
C ASN A 164 -11.91 -9.19 -14.53
N VAL A 165 -12.47 -10.30 -14.04
CA VAL A 165 -11.69 -11.47 -13.58
C VAL A 165 -10.82 -12.08 -14.68
N GLN A 166 -11.26 -12.04 -15.94
CA GLN A 166 -10.44 -12.50 -17.05
C GLN A 166 -9.15 -11.68 -17.15
N ALA A 167 -9.24 -10.35 -17.05
CA ALA A 167 -8.07 -9.47 -17.05
C ALA A 167 -7.19 -9.67 -15.81
N LEU A 168 -7.79 -9.88 -14.63
CA LEU A 168 -7.07 -10.18 -13.40
C LEU A 168 -6.20 -11.45 -13.52
N THR A 169 -6.67 -12.45 -14.28
CA THR A 169 -6.07 -13.79 -14.33
C THR A 169 -5.47 -14.15 -15.70
N GLN A 170 -5.34 -13.19 -16.61
CA GLN A 170 -4.94 -13.45 -18.00
C GLN A 170 -3.50 -13.97 -18.13
N HIS A 171 -2.59 -13.53 -17.25
CA HIS A 171 -1.17 -13.91 -17.29
C HIS A 171 -0.87 -15.15 -16.44
N LEU A 172 -1.82 -15.54 -15.57
CA LEU A 172 -1.68 -16.62 -14.60
C LEU A 172 -1.86 -17.99 -15.25
N ASN A 173 -1.12 -18.98 -14.77
CA ASN A 173 -1.39 -20.39 -15.08
C ASN A 173 -2.63 -20.90 -14.32
N GLU A 174 -3.04 -22.14 -14.57
CA GLU A 174 -4.26 -22.71 -13.99
C GLU A 174 -4.24 -22.74 -12.46
N ASP A 175 -3.13 -23.18 -11.85
CA ASP A 175 -2.98 -23.25 -10.39
C ASP A 175 -3.05 -21.86 -9.75
N GLN A 176 -2.32 -20.90 -10.32
CA GLN A 176 -2.30 -19.50 -9.89
C GLN A 176 -3.69 -18.85 -10.01
N ARG A 177 -4.39 -19.12 -11.11
CA ARG A 177 -5.76 -18.67 -11.32
C ARG A 177 -6.69 -19.26 -10.27
N ALA A 178 -6.59 -20.55 -9.98
CA ALA A 178 -7.42 -21.20 -8.97
C ALA A 178 -7.23 -20.57 -7.58
N VAL A 179 -5.98 -20.29 -7.18
CA VAL A 179 -5.68 -19.57 -5.92
C VAL A 179 -6.37 -18.21 -5.90
N CYS A 180 -6.22 -17.41 -6.95
CA CYS A 180 -6.86 -16.09 -7.02
C CYS A 180 -8.40 -16.19 -6.96
N MET A 181 -8.99 -17.10 -7.74
CA MET A 181 -10.43 -17.23 -7.87
C MET A 181 -11.11 -17.74 -6.61
N SER A 182 -10.45 -18.57 -5.82
CA SER A 182 -10.97 -19.05 -4.53
C SER A 182 -11.35 -17.90 -3.57
N ASN A 183 -10.70 -16.74 -3.68
CA ASN A 183 -11.01 -15.55 -2.90
C ASN A 183 -12.34 -14.88 -3.27
N PHE A 184 -12.84 -15.07 -4.50
CA PHE A 184 -14.09 -14.47 -4.97
C PHE A 184 -15.28 -15.42 -4.85
N GLU A 185 -15.03 -16.72 -4.81
CA GLU A 185 -16.05 -17.77 -4.68
C GLU A 185 -16.67 -17.85 -3.27
N LEU A 186 -15.92 -17.46 -2.23
CA LEU A 186 -16.29 -17.64 -0.82
C LEU A 186 -17.14 -16.50 -0.20
N GLY A 187 -17.94 -15.74 -0.96
CA GLY A 187 -18.71 -14.64 -0.37
C GLY A 187 -20.03 -14.29 -1.06
N PHE A 188 -21.13 -14.43 -0.29
CA PHE A 188 -22.54 -14.12 -0.57
C PHE A 188 -22.82 -12.72 -1.13
#